data_AF-A0A0F9NNR1-F1
#
_entry.id   AF-A0A0F9NNR1-F1
#
_cell.length_a   1.000
_cell.length_b   1.000
_cell.length_c   1.000
_cell.angle_alpha   90.00
_cell.angle_beta   90.00
_cell.angle_gamma   90.00
#
_symmetry.space_group_name_H-M   'P 1'
#
loop_
_entity.id
_entity.type
_entity.pdbx_description
1 polymer ?
#
loop_
_entity_poly.entity_id
_entity_poly.type
_entity_poly.pdbx_seq_one_letter_code
_entity_poly.pdbx_strand_id
1 'polypeptide(L)'
;MKRYRTLLYHSKWGDGHVIDNVIALTTQAYNLWRFIDPVLWDVVKMGFSHEEIWVPDENDDFMWTAELMYPNGPYKMDGYAGICYTSTMGQVRGSNNVGDGTCKRNAALVLKHSKRWSYVEHSVPDWEFTYMVQYLEDQVTENKGYGLGPNKNICSEISHNANVVSGELAGPFKVVTPIGDALLLVKSGKKIIPLKGVRR
;
A
#
# COMPACT_ATOMS: atom_id res chain seq x y z
N MET A 1 -12.89 6.16 -16.59
CA MET A 1 -11.74 6.37 -15.71
C MET A 1 -12.03 5.65 -14.42
N LYS A 2 -11.11 4.80 -13.96
CA LYS A 2 -11.18 4.06 -12.71
C LYS A 2 -10.09 4.52 -11.76
N ARG A 3 -10.31 4.34 -10.46
CA ARG A 3 -9.36 4.78 -9.42
C ARG A 3 -8.82 3.61 -8.62
N TYR A 4 -7.58 3.72 -8.21
CA TYR A 4 -6.98 2.86 -7.19
C TYR A 4 -6.03 3.70 -6.33
N ARG A 5 -5.56 3.13 -5.23
CA ARG A 5 -4.63 3.82 -4.31
C ARG A 5 -3.41 2.96 -4.02
N THR A 6 -2.23 3.56 -4.07
CA THR A 6 -1.04 3.00 -3.43
C THR A 6 -1.03 3.43 -1.97
N LEU A 7 -1.23 2.48 -1.05
CA LEU A 7 -1.18 2.68 0.39
C LEU A 7 0.26 2.60 0.89
N LEU A 8 0.63 3.53 1.77
CA LEU A 8 1.96 3.67 2.35
C LEU A 8 1.84 3.63 3.88
N TYR A 9 2.41 2.60 4.52
CA TYR A 9 2.38 2.47 5.98
C TYR A 9 3.60 3.13 6.61
N HIS A 10 3.36 4.04 7.55
CA HIS A 10 4.40 4.72 8.30
C HIS A 10 5.03 3.80 9.35
N SER A 11 6.35 3.74 9.38
CA SER A 11 7.12 3.05 10.43
C SER A 11 6.93 3.71 11.79
N LYS A 12 6.91 2.92 12.87
CA LYS A 12 6.92 3.43 14.23
C LYS A 12 8.36 3.60 14.67
N TRP A 13 8.71 4.84 15.02
CA TRP A 13 9.96 5.18 15.66
C TRP A 13 9.73 5.29 17.16
N GLY A 14 10.60 4.67 17.97
CA GLY A 14 10.68 4.91 19.41
C GLY A 14 12.12 4.84 19.86
N ASP A 15 12.51 5.75 20.75
CA ASP A 15 13.86 5.85 21.35
C ASP A 15 15.03 5.65 20.36
N GLY A 16 14.90 6.22 19.15
CA GLY A 16 15.94 6.14 18.12
C GLY A 16 16.00 4.84 17.31
N HIS A 17 15.06 3.91 17.52
CA HIS A 17 14.97 2.64 16.80
C HIS A 17 13.63 2.49 16.06
N VAL A 18 13.66 1.82 14.90
CA VAL A 18 12.46 1.37 14.20
C VAL A 18 11.90 0.17 14.96
N ILE A 19 10.69 0.30 15.50
CA ILE A 19 10.04 -0.74 16.31
C ILE A 19 9.40 -1.84 15.44
N ASP A 20 9.13 -1.54 14.16
CA ASP A 20 8.55 -2.51 13.22
C ASP A 20 9.65 -3.38 12.60
N ASN A 21 9.43 -4.71 12.55
CA ASN A 21 10.36 -5.68 11.96
C ASN A 21 10.76 -5.27 10.54
N VAL A 22 12.06 -5.11 10.34
CA VAL A 22 12.61 -4.05 9.51
C VAL A 22 12.87 -4.47 8.06
N ILE A 23 12.26 -3.76 7.10
CA ILE A 23 12.87 -3.40 5.79
C ILE A 23 13.47 -1.98 5.82
N ALA A 24 13.25 -1.24 6.92
CA ALA A 24 13.65 0.15 7.08
C ALA A 24 15.16 0.42 7.38
N LEU A 25 16.03 -0.58 7.56
CA LEU A 25 17.44 -0.35 7.99
C LEU A 25 18.53 -0.55 6.94
N THR A 26 18.27 -1.16 5.78
CA THR A 26 19.27 -1.18 4.70
C THR A 26 19.19 0.05 3.79
N THR A 27 18.17 0.90 3.95
CA THR A 27 17.93 2.10 3.12
C THR A 27 18.65 3.36 3.64
N GLN A 28 19.19 3.35 4.86
CA GLN A 28 19.55 4.60 5.55
C GLN A 28 20.95 5.18 5.26
N ALA A 29 21.92 4.43 4.74
CA ALA A 29 23.31 4.91 4.84
C ALA A 29 23.99 5.38 3.55
N TYR A 30 23.70 4.84 2.35
CA TYR A 30 24.73 4.91 1.30
C TYR A 30 24.48 5.86 0.11
N ASN A 31 23.25 6.24 -0.24
CA ASN A 31 23.01 6.92 -1.53
C ASN A 31 22.31 8.29 -1.51
N LEU A 32 21.72 8.75 -0.40
CA LEU A 32 20.85 9.95 -0.46
C LEU A 32 21.49 11.28 -0.07
N TRP A 33 22.66 11.33 0.58
CA TRP A 33 23.11 12.57 1.21
C TRP A 33 23.63 13.66 0.24
N ARG A 34 23.71 13.42 -1.08
CA ARG A 34 24.40 14.36 -1.99
C ARG A 34 23.53 15.32 -2.82
N PHE A 35 22.19 15.22 -2.88
CA PHE A 35 21.40 16.06 -3.83
C PHE A 35 19.92 16.35 -3.46
N ILE A 36 19.56 16.51 -2.18
CA ILE A 36 18.13 16.38 -1.80
C ILE A 36 17.33 17.69 -1.95
N ASP A 37 16.50 17.72 -2.99
CA ASP A 37 15.29 18.57 -3.11
C ASP A 37 14.47 18.51 -1.80
N PRO A 38 14.11 19.66 -1.17
CA PRO A 38 13.37 19.68 0.10
C PRO A 38 12.12 18.79 0.14
N VAL A 39 11.41 18.68 -0.99
CA VAL A 39 10.21 17.84 -1.11
C VAL A 39 10.55 16.35 -0.96
N LEU A 40 11.66 15.91 -1.56
CA LEU A 40 12.11 14.52 -1.45
C LEU A 40 12.62 14.19 -0.05
N TRP A 41 13.22 15.17 0.65
CA TRP A 41 13.65 14.99 2.02
C TRP A 41 12.48 14.75 2.97
N ASP A 42 11.37 15.46 2.77
CA ASP A 42 10.18 15.27 3.59
C ASP A 42 9.55 13.89 3.40
N VAL A 43 9.60 13.32 2.19
CA VAL A 43 9.19 11.92 1.94
C VAL A 43 10.07 10.93 2.71
N VAL A 44 11.40 11.14 2.73
CA VAL A 44 12.32 10.28 3.49
C VAL A 44 11.99 10.32 4.99
N LYS A 45 11.70 11.51 5.54
CA LYS A 45 11.30 11.66 6.94
C LYS A 45 9.97 10.97 7.28
N MET A 46 9.07 10.79 6.32
CA MET A 46 7.81 10.07 6.55
C MET A 46 8.03 8.59 6.90
N GLY A 47 9.15 8.00 6.46
CA GLY A 47 9.64 6.69 6.91
C GLY A 47 8.65 5.54 6.67
N PHE A 48 8.41 5.15 5.42
CA PHE A 48 7.49 4.06 5.08
C PHE A 48 8.13 2.67 5.23
N SER A 49 7.38 1.70 5.78
CA SER A 49 7.85 0.32 5.99
C SER A 49 7.10 -0.73 5.18
N HIS A 50 5.92 -0.40 4.64
CA HIS A 50 5.05 -1.36 3.96
C HIS A 50 4.13 -0.66 2.97
N GLU A 51 3.73 -1.38 1.93
CA GLU A 51 2.85 -0.87 0.88
C GLU A 51 1.79 -1.88 0.48
N GLU A 52 0.64 -1.36 0.04
CA GLU A 52 -0.44 -2.16 -0.53
C GLU A 52 -1.09 -1.43 -1.70
N ILE A 53 -1.64 -2.16 -2.67
CA ILE A 53 -2.55 -1.58 -3.66
C ILE A 53 -3.97 -1.76 -3.18
N TRP A 54 -4.70 -0.65 -3.07
CA TRP A 54 -6.10 -0.63 -2.67
C TRP A 54 -7.00 -0.33 -3.87
N VAL A 55 -7.80 -1.32 -4.22
CA VAL A 55 -8.80 -1.28 -5.28
C VAL A 55 -10.16 -0.98 -4.62
N PRO A 56 -10.97 -0.05 -5.18
CA PRO A 56 -12.28 0.26 -4.65
C PRO A 56 -13.25 -0.93 -4.78
N ASP A 57 -14.41 -0.82 -4.16
CA ASP A 57 -15.49 -1.80 -4.34
C ASP A 57 -16.12 -1.73 -5.74
N GLU A 58 -17.15 -2.55 -5.99
CA GLU A 58 -17.87 -2.58 -7.27
C GLU A 58 -18.48 -1.23 -7.69
N ASN A 59 -18.71 -0.31 -6.73
CA ASN A 59 -19.28 1.01 -6.96
C ASN A 59 -18.21 2.09 -7.18
N ASP A 60 -16.93 1.73 -7.28
CA ASP A 60 -15.78 2.65 -7.30
C ASP A 60 -15.62 3.42 -5.97
N ASP A 61 -16.15 2.88 -4.87
CA ASP A 61 -16.04 3.49 -3.55
C ASP A 61 -14.91 2.89 -2.72
N PHE A 62 -14.20 3.77 -2.01
CA PHE A 62 -13.19 3.41 -1.01
C PHE A 62 -13.74 3.46 0.42
N MET A 63 -14.91 4.04 0.61
CA MET A 63 -15.53 4.23 1.91
C MET A 63 -17.00 3.87 1.79
N TRP A 64 -17.54 3.17 2.78
CA TRP A 64 -18.98 3.00 2.94
C TRP A 64 -19.44 3.75 4.19
N THR A 65 -20.69 4.19 4.19
CA THR A 65 -21.37 4.75 5.36
C THR A 65 -22.64 3.95 5.59
N ALA A 66 -22.82 3.41 6.79
CA ALA A 66 -24.07 2.78 7.22
C ALA A 66 -24.78 3.69 8.23
N GLU A 67 -26.09 3.79 8.10
CA GLU A 67 -26.95 4.48 9.06
C GLU A 67 -27.80 3.44 9.80
N LEU A 68 -27.59 3.35 11.11
CA LEU A 68 -28.32 2.47 12.01
C LEU A 68 -29.34 3.29 12.78
N MET A 69 -30.62 2.90 12.69
CA MET A 69 -31.70 3.59 13.40
C MET A 69 -31.75 3.11 14.85
N TYR A 70 -31.48 4.01 15.80
CA TYR A 70 -31.65 3.77 17.23
C TYR A 70 -32.83 4.59 17.80
N PRO A 71 -33.39 4.22 18.96
CA PRO A 71 -34.45 4.99 19.62
C PRO A 71 -34.09 6.46 19.89
N ASN A 72 -32.79 6.78 19.97
CA ASN A 72 -32.27 8.11 20.28
C ASN A 72 -31.84 8.90 19.02
N GLY A 73 -32.17 8.40 17.83
CA GLY A 73 -31.82 8.99 16.55
C GLY A 73 -30.88 8.11 15.70
N PRO A 74 -30.59 8.54 14.46
CA PRO A 74 -29.74 7.80 13.55
C PRO A 74 -28.28 7.83 14.00
N TYR A 75 -27.64 6.67 14.00
CA TYR A 75 -26.22 6.51 14.22
C TYR A 75 -25.51 6.23 12.89
N LYS A 76 -24.52 7.05 12.55
CA LYS A 76 -23.74 6.89 11.31
C LYS A 76 -22.40 6.26 11.62
N MET A 77 -22.08 5.18 10.91
CA MET A 77 -20.80 4.49 10.97
C MET A 77 -20.13 4.52 9.60
N ASP A 78 -18.88 4.95 9.55
CA ASP A 78 -18.08 4.94 8.34
C ASP A 78 -17.15 3.71 8.37
N GLY A 79 -16.87 3.12 7.20
CA GLY A 79 -15.94 2.01 7.07
C GLY A 79 -15.16 2.04 5.76
N TYR A 80 -14.06 1.29 5.70
CA TYR A 80 -13.27 1.15 4.48
C TYR A 80 -13.88 0.08 3.58
N ALA A 81 -14.07 0.41 2.31
CA ALA A 81 -14.59 -0.47 1.26
C ALA A 81 -13.46 -0.98 0.35
N GLY A 82 -13.75 -1.99 -0.48
CA GLY A 82 -12.80 -2.52 -1.46
C GLY A 82 -11.76 -3.50 -0.91
N ILE A 83 -10.75 -3.79 -1.74
CA ILE A 83 -9.76 -4.85 -1.55
C ILE A 83 -8.35 -4.29 -1.55
N CYS A 84 -7.53 -4.68 -0.57
CA CYS A 84 -6.11 -4.39 -0.54
C CYS A 84 -5.30 -5.63 -0.96
N TYR A 85 -4.32 -5.42 -1.83
CA TYR A 85 -3.36 -6.40 -2.32
C TYR A 85 -1.99 -6.10 -1.75
N THR A 86 -1.32 -7.11 -1.21
CA THR A 86 0.02 -6.95 -0.65
C THR A 86 0.76 -8.28 -0.59
N SER A 87 2.07 -8.24 -0.35
CA SER A 87 2.86 -9.42 0.01
C SER A 87 3.28 -9.32 1.47
N THR A 88 3.15 -10.40 2.23
CA THR A 88 3.53 -10.42 3.66
C THR A 88 4.42 -11.59 4.02
N MET A 89 5.38 -11.35 4.92
CA MET A 89 6.09 -12.43 5.61
C MET A 89 5.11 -13.20 6.49
N GLY A 90 4.80 -14.45 6.15
CA GLY A 90 4.05 -15.32 7.04
C GLY A 90 4.90 -15.66 8.28
N GLN A 91 4.44 -15.24 9.45
CA GLN A 91 4.75 -15.95 10.69
C GLN A 91 3.48 -16.10 11.51
N VAL A 92 2.82 -17.24 11.37
CA VAL A 92 2.44 -18.02 12.55
C VAL A 92 2.81 -19.47 12.27
N ARG A 93 3.86 -19.98 12.92
CA ARG A 93 4.06 -21.44 13.03
C ARG A 93 2.76 -22.01 13.59
N GLY A 94 2.02 -22.77 12.77
CA GLY A 94 0.81 -23.48 13.19
C GLY A 94 -0.54 -22.91 12.70
N SER A 95 -0.58 -21.83 11.91
CA SER A 95 -1.83 -21.45 11.23
C SER A 95 -1.84 -21.98 9.80
N ASN A 96 -2.61 -23.03 9.54
CA ASN A 96 -2.80 -23.62 8.20
C ASN A 96 -3.50 -22.68 7.18
N ASN A 97 -3.63 -21.37 7.47
CA ASN A 97 -4.57 -20.48 6.77
C ASN A 97 -4.03 -19.06 6.43
N VAL A 98 -2.72 -18.80 6.52
CA VAL A 98 -2.15 -17.54 6.00
C VAL A 98 -0.96 -17.92 5.12
N GLY A 99 -1.17 -17.94 3.81
CA GLY A 99 -0.14 -18.31 2.85
C GLY A 99 1.04 -17.33 2.89
N ASP A 100 2.25 -17.87 2.74
CA ASP A 100 3.43 -17.08 2.44
C ASP A 100 3.29 -16.48 1.04
N GLY A 101 3.56 -15.18 0.88
CA GLY A 101 3.57 -14.50 -0.43
C GLY A 101 2.51 -13.41 -0.59
N THR A 102 2.06 -13.21 -1.83
CA THR A 102 1.03 -12.21 -2.17
C THR A 102 -0.34 -12.68 -1.70
N CYS A 103 -1.14 -11.76 -1.17
CA CYS A 103 -2.51 -12.01 -0.75
C CYS A 103 -3.39 -10.79 -1.04
N LYS A 104 -4.70 -11.01 -1.03
CA LYS A 104 -5.72 -9.96 -1.11
C LYS A 104 -6.68 -10.07 0.07
N ARG A 105 -7.04 -8.93 0.67
CA ARG A 105 -7.88 -8.85 1.89
C ARG A 105 -8.81 -7.64 1.81
N ASN A 106 -9.97 -7.73 2.46
CA ASN A 106 -10.88 -6.59 2.58
C ASN A 106 -10.19 -5.41 3.27
N ALA A 107 -10.34 -4.20 2.74
CA ALA A 107 -9.67 -3.01 3.23
C ALA A 107 -9.97 -2.73 4.72
N ALA A 108 -11.19 -3.02 5.17
CA ALA A 108 -11.58 -2.91 6.58
C ALA A 108 -10.73 -3.78 7.54
N LEU A 109 -10.17 -4.90 7.07
CA LEU A 109 -9.31 -5.77 7.87
C LEU A 109 -7.86 -5.28 7.93
N VAL A 110 -7.42 -4.55 6.91
CA VAL A 110 -6.06 -4.02 6.76
C VAL A 110 -5.92 -2.66 7.44
N LEU A 111 -6.86 -1.74 7.20
CA LEU A 111 -6.77 -0.32 7.54
C LEU A 111 -7.15 -0.01 9.00
N LYS A 112 -6.72 -0.85 9.96
CA LYS A 112 -7.06 -0.71 11.39
C LYS A 112 -6.37 0.48 12.08
N HIS A 113 -5.20 0.88 11.60
CA HIS A 113 -4.40 1.97 12.13
C HIS A 113 -4.35 3.15 11.16
N SER A 114 -5.52 3.70 10.80
CA SER A 114 -5.66 4.71 9.74
C SER A 114 -4.67 5.88 9.82
N LYS A 115 -4.36 6.36 11.03
CA LYS A 115 -3.37 7.44 11.27
C LYS A 115 -1.94 7.10 10.85
N ARG A 116 -1.64 5.81 10.65
CA ARG A 116 -0.35 5.29 10.18
C ARG A 116 -0.37 4.94 8.70
N TRP A 117 -1.45 5.24 7.99
CA TRP A 117 -1.53 5.07 6.55
C TRP A 117 -1.56 6.43 5.87
N SER A 118 -0.76 6.56 4.82
CA SER A 118 -0.95 7.55 3.77
C SER A 118 -1.28 6.83 2.47
N TYR A 119 -1.74 7.56 1.47
CA TYR A 119 -2.01 7.01 0.16
C TYR A 119 -1.66 7.98 -0.96
N VAL A 120 -1.38 7.42 -2.12
CA VAL A 120 -1.38 8.12 -3.41
C VAL A 120 -2.59 7.65 -4.18
N GLU A 121 -3.39 8.57 -4.72
CA GLU A 121 -4.55 8.23 -5.56
C GLU A 121 -4.19 8.31 -7.04
N HIS A 122 -4.62 7.30 -7.78
CA HIS A 122 -4.39 7.13 -9.20
C HIS A 122 -5.74 7.14 -9.92
N SER A 123 -5.78 7.76 -11.10
CA SER A 123 -6.96 7.80 -11.96
C SER A 123 -6.52 7.42 -13.35
N VAL A 124 -6.89 6.21 -13.77
CA VAL A 124 -6.40 5.58 -15.00
C VAL A 124 -7.57 5.21 -15.91
N PRO A 125 -7.35 5.09 -17.23
CA PRO A 125 -8.27 4.44 -18.15
C PRO A 125 -8.71 3.06 -17.65
N ASP A 126 -9.95 2.68 -17.96
CA ASP A 126 -10.57 1.44 -17.46
C ASP A 126 -9.80 0.18 -17.90
N TRP A 127 -9.17 0.22 -19.08
CA TRP A 127 -8.37 -0.89 -19.60
C TRP A 127 -7.02 -1.03 -18.87
N GLU A 128 -6.36 0.07 -18.51
CA GLU A 128 -5.13 0.05 -17.68
C GLU A 128 -5.43 -0.44 -16.28
N PHE A 129 -6.56 -0.01 -15.71
CA PHE A 129 -7.04 -0.53 -14.43
C PHE A 129 -7.28 -2.04 -14.48
N THR A 130 -7.93 -2.53 -15.55
CA THR A 130 -8.22 -3.96 -15.72
C THR A 130 -6.92 -4.78 -15.81
N TYR A 131 -5.92 -4.31 -16.57
CA TYR A 131 -4.62 -4.98 -16.63
C TYR A 131 -3.87 -4.96 -15.30
N MET A 132 -3.93 -3.86 -14.56
CA MET A 132 -3.33 -3.77 -13.23
C MET A 132 -3.99 -4.74 -12.24
N VAL A 133 -5.32 -4.83 -12.24
CA VAL A 133 -6.05 -5.80 -11.40
C VAL A 133 -5.71 -7.24 -11.80
N GLN A 134 -5.65 -7.55 -13.10
CA GLN A 134 -5.24 -8.88 -13.57
C GLN A 134 -3.83 -9.22 -13.09
N TYR A 135 -2.88 -8.28 -13.22
CA TYR A 135 -1.53 -8.46 -12.70
C TYR A 135 -1.52 -8.79 -11.21
N LEU A 136 -2.30 -8.07 -10.39
CA LEU A 136 -2.40 -8.33 -8.95
C LEU A 136 -2.98 -9.71 -8.64
N GLU A 137 -4.00 -10.14 -9.36
CA GLU A 137 -4.60 -11.48 -9.22
C GLU A 137 -3.63 -12.60 -9.63
N ASP A 138 -2.86 -12.38 -10.71
CA ASP A 138 -1.79 -13.30 -11.11
C ASP A 138 -0.73 -13.38 -10.01
N GLN A 139 -0.33 -12.25 -9.42
CA GLN A 139 0.61 -12.27 -8.29
C GLN A 139 0.06 -13.00 -7.06
N VAL A 140 -1.24 -12.90 -6.76
CA VAL A 140 -1.88 -13.68 -5.68
C VAL A 140 -1.82 -15.19 -5.98
N THR A 141 -1.96 -15.56 -7.25
CA THR A 141 -2.01 -16.97 -7.68
C THR A 141 -0.61 -17.60 -7.78
N GLU A 142 0.37 -16.84 -8.27
CA GLU A 142 1.68 -17.37 -8.65
C GLU A 142 2.78 -17.15 -7.61
N ASN A 143 2.65 -16.14 -6.75
CA ASN A 143 3.67 -15.82 -5.76
C ASN A 143 3.62 -16.80 -4.58
N LYS A 144 4.73 -17.53 -4.37
CA LYS A 144 4.85 -18.61 -3.38
C LYS A 144 5.61 -18.19 -2.12
N GLY A 145 5.86 -16.90 -1.91
CA GLY A 145 6.53 -16.46 -0.70
C GLY A 145 7.00 -15.02 -0.70
N TYR A 146 7.17 -14.50 0.51
CA TYR A 146 7.78 -13.19 0.70
C TYR A 146 9.29 -13.25 0.48
N GLY A 147 9.84 -12.26 -0.22
CA GLY A 147 11.27 -12.05 -0.35
C GLY A 147 11.71 -11.88 -1.81
N LEU A 148 13.02 -12.00 -2.02
CA LEU A 148 13.64 -11.85 -3.33
C LEU A 148 13.81 -13.22 -3.99
N GLY A 149 13.47 -13.34 -5.28
CA GLY A 149 13.74 -14.52 -6.08
C GLY A 149 12.59 -14.92 -6.99
N PRO A 150 12.71 -16.05 -7.71
CA PRO A 150 11.66 -16.52 -8.61
C PRO A 150 10.35 -16.76 -7.85
N ASN A 151 9.26 -16.19 -8.35
CA ASN A 151 7.91 -16.30 -7.77
C ASN A 151 7.82 -15.83 -6.31
N LYS A 152 8.65 -14.85 -5.92
CA LYS A 152 8.62 -14.20 -4.62
C LYS A 152 8.73 -12.69 -4.82
N ASN A 153 7.97 -11.95 -4.02
CA ASN A 153 7.99 -10.49 -4.07
C ASN A 153 7.92 -9.96 -2.65
N ILE A 154 8.51 -8.80 -2.45
CA ILE A 154 8.20 -7.95 -1.29
C ILE A 154 6.99 -7.07 -1.59
N CYS A 155 6.38 -6.47 -0.55
CA CYS A 155 5.17 -5.66 -0.69
C CYS A 155 5.33 -4.50 -1.69
N SER A 156 6.43 -3.75 -1.60
CA SER A 156 6.71 -2.60 -2.47
C SER A 156 7.10 -2.95 -3.90
N GLU A 157 7.57 -4.17 -4.15
CA GLU A 157 7.80 -4.63 -5.52
C GLU A 157 6.48 -4.84 -6.27
N ILE A 158 5.49 -5.44 -5.60
CA ILE A 158 4.14 -5.62 -6.18
C ILE A 158 3.49 -4.27 -6.43
N SER A 159 3.54 -3.36 -5.44
CA SER A 159 2.97 -2.02 -5.58
C SER A 159 3.63 -1.26 -6.73
N HIS A 160 4.97 -1.27 -6.79
CA HIS A 160 5.69 -0.61 -7.86
C HIS A 160 5.31 -1.16 -9.24
N ASN A 161 5.32 -2.48 -9.41
CA ASN A 161 5.02 -3.10 -10.69
C ASN A 161 3.54 -2.89 -11.09
N ALA A 162 2.61 -2.87 -10.13
CA ALA A 162 1.22 -2.48 -10.40
C ALA A 162 1.11 -1.04 -10.94
N ASN A 163 1.88 -0.11 -10.35
CA ASN A 163 1.99 1.27 -10.82
C ASN A 163 2.61 1.36 -12.23
N VAL A 164 3.54 0.46 -12.59
CA VAL A 164 4.07 0.37 -13.96
C VAL A 164 3.05 -0.20 -14.93
N VAL A 165 2.33 -1.27 -14.56
CA VAL A 165 1.29 -1.89 -15.40
C VAL A 165 0.16 -0.91 -15.70
N SER A 166 -0.21 -0.09 -14.73
CA SER A 166 -1.26 0.92 -14.91
C SER A 166 -0.77 2.20 -15.60
N GLY A 167 0.47 2.26 -16.10
CA GLY A 167 1.04 3.45 -16.76
C GLY A 167 1.37 4.63 -15.84
N GLU A 168 1.21 4.48 -14.52
CA GLU A 168 1.39 5.54 -13.52
C GLU A 168 2.86 5.81 -13.20
N LEU A 169 3.70 4.79 -13.35
CA LEU A 169 5.15 4.90 -13.34
C LEU A 169 5.73 4.39 -14.65
N ALA A 170 6.73 5.10 -15.17
CA ALA A 170 7.53 4.56 -16.26
C ALA A 170 8.27 3.30 -15.79
N GLY A 171 8.24 2.26 -16.62
CA GLY A 171 9.02 1.04 -16.38
C GLY A 171 10.53 1.29 -16.33
N PRO A 172 11.32 0.25 -16.06
CA PRO A 172 10.93 -1.16 -16.01
C PRO A 172 10.35 -1.58 -14.65
N PHE A 173 9.84 -2.81 -14.59
CA PHE A 173 9.57 -3.51 -13.33
C PHE A 173 10.85 -3.61 -12.49
N LYS A 174 10.71 -3.48 -11.17
CA LYS A 174 11.86 -3.52 -10.27
C LYS A 174 11.45 -3.80 -8.83
N VAL A 175 12.41 -4.40 -8.11
CA VAL A 175 12.41 -4.43 -6.65
C VAL A 175 12.76 -3.05 -6.13
N VAL A 176 11.87 -2.45 -5.36
CA VAL A 176 12.10 -1.16 -4.68
C VAL A 176 11.72 -1.27 -3.22
N THR A 177 12.33 -0.42 -2.39
CA THR A 177 11.87 -0.24 -1.00
C THR A 177 10.63 0.65 -0.99
N PRO A 178 9.79 0.60 0.06
CA PRO A 178 8.63 1.48 0.18
C PRO A 178 8.97 2.97 0.05
N ILE A 179 10.05 3.41 0.71
CA ILE A 179 10.52 4.81 0.59
C ILE A 179 10.96 5.11 -0.84
N GLY A 180 11.63 4.15 -1.49
CA GLY A 180 12.04 4.28 -2.89
C GLY A 180 10.86 4.44 -3.84
N ASP A 181 9.78 3.66 -3.66
CA ASP A 181 8.58 3.78 -4.49
C ASP A 181 7.85 5.10 -4.25
N ALA A 182 7.64 5.48 -2.99
CA ALA A 182 7.05 6.77 -2.63
C ALA A 182 7.81 7.97 -3.26
N LEU A 183 9.14 7.93 -3.30
CA LEU A 183 9.96 8.95 -3.97
C LEU A 183 9.72 8.99 -5.49
N LEU A 184 9.53 7.84 -6.14
CA LEU A 184 9.24 7.78 -7.58
C LEU A 184 7.85 8.35 -7.89
N LEU A 185 6.86 8.01 -7.07
CA LEU A 185 5.50 8.55 -7.18
C LEU A 185 5.48 10.08 -7.02
N VAL A 186 6.21 10.61 -6.04
CA VAL A 186 6.29 12.08 -5.86
C VAL A 186 7.03 12.74 -7.03
N LYS A 187 8.09 12.11 -7.56
CA LYS A 187 8.80 12.60 -8.75
C LYS A 187 7.94 12.59 -10.01
N SER A 188 6.96 11.70 -10.12
CA SER A 188 5.97 11.72 -11.20
C SER A 188 4.84 12.74 -10.98
N GLY A 189 4.95 13.58 -9.94
CA GLY A 189 4.02 14.67 -9.64
C GLY A 189 2.86 14.25 -8.74
N LYS A 190 2.88 13.04 -8.18
CA LYS A 190 1.82 12.56 -7.29
C LYS A 190 1.96 13.15 -5.89
N LYS A 191 0.82 13.22 -5.20
CA LYS A 191 0.74 13.73 -3.83
C LYS A 191 0.46 12.58 -2.88
N ILE A 192 1.22 12.54 -1.79
CA ILE A 192 0.98 11.64 -0.67
C ILE A 192 -0.05 12.31 0.26
N ILE A 193 -1.16 11.62 0.52
CA ILE A 193 -2.30 12.12 1.28
C ILE A 193 -2.47 11.26 2.53
N PRO A 194 -2.55 11.85 3.74
CA PRO A 194 -2.85 11.10 4.95
C PRO A 194 -4.22 10.42 4.86
N LEU A 195 -4.31 9.14 5.26
CA LEU A 195 -5.58 8.44 5.29
C LEU A 195 -6.44 8.98 6.44
N LYS A 196 -7.66 9.44 6.12
CA LYS A 196 -8.62 9.88 7.14
C LYS A 196 -9.11 8.67 7.94
N GLY A 197 -9.20 8.83 9.26
CA GLY A 197 -9.85 7.85 10.12
C GLY A 197 -11.35 7.75 9.84
N VAL A 198 -11.89 6.55 9.99
CA VAL A 198 -13.33 6.29 9.98
C VAL A 198 -13.96 6.77 11.28
N ARG A 199 -15.15 7.39 11.20
CA ARG A 199 -15.99 7.65 12.36
C ARG A 199 -16.64 6.33 12.77
N ARG A 200 -16.36 5.92 14.01
CA ARG A 200 -16.93 4.72 14.60
C ARG A 200 -18.14 5.07 15.42
#